data_AF-A0AAW5IMY4-F1
#
_entry.id   AF-A0AAW5IMY4-F1
#
_cell.length_a   1.000
_cell.length_b   1.000
_cell.length_c   1.000
_cell.angle_alpha   90.00
_cell.angle_beta   90.00
_cell.angle_gamma   90.00
#
_symmetry.space_group_name_H-M   'P 1'
#
loop_
_entity.id
_entity.type
_entity.pdbx_description
1 polymer ?
#
loop_
_entity_poly.entity_id
_entity_poly.type
_entity_poly.pdbx_seq_one_letter_code
_entity_poly.pdbx_strand_id
1 'polypeptide(L)'
;MKQQVNLEIMDFVEKQILPKYNAFGESHGLRHVTRVIRNSLKLVPVTGANIDMVYVIAAYHDLGMSGPRAIHHITSGKILQADSRLKRWFNKEQIKIMKEAVEDHRASSSRQPRSIYGKIVAEADRDIDVHEIFLRAIQYGKENNPDDDKEHQWERFSQHMDEKYSRNGYIRLWIPNSPNEKALNELRNIIEDKTELRKYFEKIFEENS
;
A
#
# COMPACT_ATOMS: atom_id res chain seq x y z
N MET A 1 15.25 -23.64 -6.99
CA MET A 1 15.62 -23.12 -5.65
C MET A 1 14.64 -22.03 -5.27
N LYS A 2 14.09 -22.03 -4.05
CA LYS A 2 13.32 -20.89 -3.55
C LYS A 2 14.28 -19.70 -3.42
N GLN A 3 13.99 -18.58 -4.08
CA GLN A 3 14.72 -17.33 -3.81
C GLN A 3 14.47 -16.94 -2.35
N GLN A 4 15.54 -16.69 -1.61
CA GLN A 4 15.49 -16.20 -0.23
C GLN A 4 16.20 -14.87 -0.16
N VAL A 5 15.71 -13.98 0.70
CA VAL A 5 16.35 -12.69 0.97
C VAL A 5 17.71 -12.95 1.64
N ASN A 6 18.72 -12.18 1.25
CA ASN A 6 20.03 -12.20 1.89
C ASN A 6 19.91 -11.91 3.40
N LEU A 7 20.53 -12.76 4.23
CA LEU A 7 20.42 -12.68 5.70
C LEU A 7 20.98 -11.38 6.28
N GLU A 8 22.03 -10.80 5.70
CA GLU A 8 22.57 -9.52 6.17
C GLU A 8 21.62 -8.36 5.87
N ILE A 9 20.94 -8.40 4.71
CA ILE A 9 19.92 -7.42 4.34
C ILE A 9 18.72 -7.54 5.28
N MET A 10 18.31 -8.77 5.58
CA MET A 10 17.22 -9.05 6.51
C MET A 10 17.53 -8.51 7.91
N ASP A 11 18.70 -8.85 8.47
CA ASP A 11 19.15 -8.37 9.78
C ASP A 11 19.21 -6.84 9.83
N PHE A 12 19.74 -6.23 8.78
CA PHE A 12 19.80 -4.77 8.65
C PHE A 12 18.41 -4.13 8.65
N VAL A 13 17.49 -4.61 7.82
CA VAL A 13 16.13 -4.06 7.71
C VAL A 13 15.38 -4.22 9.03
N GLU A 14 15.42 -5.42 9.62
CA GLU A 14 14.70 -5.70 10.87
C GLU A 14 15.21 -4.88 12.05
N LYS A 15 16.52 -4.61 12.14
CA LYS A 15 17.09 -3.86 13.26
C LYS A 15 17.13 -2.35 13.04
N GLN A 16 17.25 -1.88 11.80
CA GLN A 16 17.55 -0.47 11.51
C GLN A 16 16.40 0.27 10.82
N ILE A 17 15.52 -0.45 10.14
CA ILE A 17 14.49 0.14 9.27
C ILE A 17 13.10 -0.06 9.86
N LEU A 18 12.69 -1.31 10.12
CA LEU A 18 11.36 -1.60 10.65
C LEU A 18 11.06 -0.88 11.98
N PRO A 19 11.99 -0.73 12.95
CA PRO A 19 11.69 -0.06 14.20
C PRO A 19 11.28 1.41 14.04
N LYS A 20 11.61 2.06 12.91
CA LYS A 20 11.20 3.44 12.61
C LYS A 20 9.68 3.56 12.45
N TYR A 21 9.00 2.49 12.05
CA TYR A 21 7.54 2.46 11.90
C TYR A 21 6.80 2.50 13.25
N ASN A 22 7.49 2.29 14.38
CA ASN A 22 6.90 2.49 15.71
C ASN A 22 6.55 3.95 16.02
N ALA A 23 7.12 4.90 15.26
CA ALA A 23 6.79 6.31 15.38
C ALA A 23 5.54 6.72 14.58
N PHE A 24 4.91 5.80 13.85
CA PHE A 24 3.76 6.09 12.98
C PHE A 24 2.46 5.59 13.61
N GLY A 25 1.33 6.19 13.21
CA GLY A 25 0.00 5.73 13.63
C GLY A 25 -0.35 4.35 13.07
N GLU A 26 -1.42 3.75 13.60
CA GLU A 26 -1.78 2.34 13.32
C GLU A 26 -1.89 2.00 11.83
N SER A 27 -2.41 2.93 11.02
CA SER A 27 -2.59 2.75 9.57
C SER A 27 -1.29 2.60 8.79
N HIS A 28 -0.16 3.06 9.35
CA HIS A 28 1.16 3.06 8.74
C HIS A 28 2.24 2.45 9.65
N GLY A 29 1.87 1.69 10.70
CA GLY A 29 2.81 1.11 11.66
C GLY A 29 3.45 -0.22 11.21
N LEU A 30 4.06 -0.95 12.17
CA LEU A 30 4.75 -2.23 11.90
C LEU A 30 3.86 -3.29 11.23
N ARG A 31 2.57 -3.36 11.60
CA ARG A 31 1.60 -4.29 10.99
C ARG A 31 1.45 -4.02 9.49
N HIS A 32 1.38 -2.75 9.12
CA HIS A 32 1.26 -2.32 7.74
C HIS A 32 2.50 -2.70 6.92
N VAL A 33 3.70 -2.26 7.30
CA VAL A 33 4.92 -2.53 6.51
C VAL A 33 5.23 -4.02 6.40
N THR A 34 5.02 -4.79 7.47
CA THR A 34 5.23 -6.25 7.45
C THR A 34 4.30 -6.95 6.45
N ARG A 35 3.05 -6.48 6.35
CA ARG A 35 2.09 -6.97 5.37
C ARG A 35 2.53 -6.61 3.94
N VAL A 36 2.95 -5.37 3.71
CA VAL A 36 3.44 -4.91 2.39
C VAL A 36 4.67 -5.71 1.96
N ILE A 37 5.64 -5.96 2.86
CA ILE A 37 6.79 -6.83 2.60
C ILE A 37 6.33 -8.23 2.20
N ARG A 38 5.46 -8.86 2.99
CA ARG A 38 4.95 -10.21 2.70
C ARG A 38 4.26 -10.29 1.34
N ASN A 39 3.42 -9.30 1.02
CA ASN A 39 2.70 -9.25 -0.25
C ASN A 39 3.66 -8.99 -1.42
N SER A 40 4.67 -8.13 -1.23
CA SER A 40 5.69 -7.86 -2.25
C SER A 40 6.49 -9.12 -2.59
N LEU A 41 6.89 -9.90 -1.57
CA LEU A 41 7.63 -11.16 -1.75
C LEU A 41 6.80 -12.24 -2.47
N LYS A 42 5.48 -12.27 -2.30
CA LYS A 42 4.60 -13.19 -3.04
C LYS A 42 4.59 -12.91 -4.56
N LEU A 43 4.93 -11.69 -4.97
CA LEU A 43 4.96 -11.29 -6.38
C LEU A 43 6.30 -11.61 -7.06
N VAL A 44 7.34 -11.98 -6.31
CA VAL A 44 8.67 -12.32 -6.86
C VAL A 44 8.63 -13.49 -7.86
N PRO A 45 7.97 -14.63 -7.58
CA PRO A 45 7.96 -15.77 -8.51
C PRO A 45 7.30 -15.46 -9.86
N VAL A 46 6.29 -14.59 -9.87
CA VAL A 46 5.53 -14.25 -11.09
C VAL A 46 6.18 -13.11 -11.90
N THR A 47 7.02 -12.29 -11.25
CA THR A 47 7.67 -11.15 -11.90
C THR A 47 9.13 -11.41 -12.27
N GLY A 48 9.79 -12.39 -11.63
CA GLY A 48 11.22 -12.64 -11.78
C GLY A 48 12.10 -11.54 -11.19
N ALA A 49 11.54 -10.61 -10.41
CA ALA A 49 12.26 -9.50 -9.81
C ALA A 49 13.29 -9.98 -8.78
N ASN A 50 14.36 -9.20 -8.56
CA ASN A 50 15.34 -9.51 -7.53
C ASN A 50 14.70 -9.39 -6.14
N ILE A 51 14.74 -10.48 -5.38
CA ILE A 51 14.07 -10.58 -4.07
C ILE A 51 14.60 -9.58 -3.03
N ASP A 52 15.90 -9.29 -3.04
CA ASP A 52 16.54 -8.37 -2.09
C ASP A 52 16.10 -6.93 -2.35
N MET A 53 16.06 -6.52 -3.62
CA MET A 53 15.54 -5.22 -4.02
C MET A 53 14.07 -5.07 -3.63
N VAL A 54 13.23 -6.09 -3.90
CA VAL A 54 11.82 -6.10 -3.52
C VAL A 54 11.64 -5.93 -2.01
N TYR A 55 12.40 -6.69 -1.22
CA TYR A 55 12.35 -6.63 0.24
C TYR A 55 12.70 -5.24 0.78
N VAL A 56 13.80 -4.65 0.31
CA VAL A 56 14.23 -3.32 0.76
C VAL A 56 13.27 -2.22 0.30
N ILE A 57 12.78 -2.26 -0.94
CA ILE A 57 11.80 -1.28 -1.45
C ILE A 57 10.54 -1.29 -0.57
N ALA A 58 10.00 -2.47 -0.27
CA ALA A 58 8.83 -2.60 0.59
C ALA A 58 9.10 -2.10 2.01
N ALA A 59 10.28 -2.35 2.58
CA ALA A 59 10.65 -1.86 3.90
C ALA A 59 10.80 -0.33 3.97
N TYR A 60 11.21 0.32 2.87
CA TYR A 60 11.46 1.76 2.83
C TYR A 60 10.26 2.60 2.36
N HIS A 61 9.24 1.99 1.76
CA HIS A 61 8.24 2.72 0.97
C HIS A 61 7.54 3.87 1.72
N ASP A 62 7.33 3.71 3.03
CA ASP A 62 6.57 4.65 3.87
C ASP A 62 7.41 5.37 4.94
N LEU A 63 8.75 5.30 4.92
CA LEU A 63 9.59 6.01 5.90
C LEU A 63 9.40 7.54 5.91
N GLY A 64 8.95 8.10 4.80
CA GLY A 64 8.57 9.50 4.66
C GLY A 64 7.32 9.91 5.43
N MET A 65 6.58 8.97 6.03
CA MET A 65 5.41 9.24 6.89
C MET A 65 5.77 9.92 8.22
N SER A 66 7.06 10.02 8.54
CA SER A 66 7.57 10.90 9.60
C SER A 66 7.36 12.40 9.29
N GLY A 67 7.09 12.75 8.03
CA GLY A 67 6.81 14.11 7.58
C GLY A 67 5.43 14.26 6.94
N PRO A 68 5.22 15.27 6.08
CA PRO A 68 3.92 15.51 5.48
C PRO A 68 3.46 14.37 4.57
N ARG A 69 2.27 13.81 4.86
CA ARG A 69 1.66 12.73 4.08
C ARG A 69 1.51 13.05 2.59
N ALA A 70 1.33 14.32 2.21
CA ALA A 70 1.20 14.70 0.80
C ALA A 70 2.43 14.32 -0.06
N ILE A 71 3.62 14.26 0.55
CA ILE A 71 4.90 14.03 -0.12
C ILE A 71 5.70 12.85 0.45
N HIS A 72 5.07 11.99 1.26
CA HIS A 72 5.75 10.88 1.95
C HIS A 72 6.53 10.00 0.98
N HIS A 73 5.93 9.54 -0.11
CA HIS A 73 6.57 8.74 -1.18
C HIS A 73 7.87 9.37 -1.73
N ILE A 74 7.89 10.68 -1.99
CA ILE A 74 9.10 11.41 -2.43
C ILE A 74 10.15 11.45 -1.32
N THR A 75 9.71 11.66 -0.08
CA THR A 75 10.58 11.70 1.09
C THR A 75 11.18 10.33 1.38
N SER A 76 10.38 9.25 1.29
CA SER A 76 10.82 7.86 1.39
C SER A 76 11.88 7.53 0.32
N GLY A 77 11.67 7.97 -0.93
CA GLY A 77 12.65 7.81 -2.01
C GLY A 77 13.98 8.52 -1.72
N LYS A 78 13.93 9.74 -1.15
CA LYS A 78 15.13 10.46 -0.70
C LYS A 78 15.83 9.75 0.46
N ILE A 79 15.08 9.24 1.44
CA ILE A 79 15.62 8.46 2.57
C ILE A 79 16.35 7.22 2.05
N LEU A 80 15.74 6.47 1.13
CA LEU A 80 16.35 5.29 0.51
C LEU A 80 17.64 5.65 -0.22
N GLN A 81 17.62 6.67 -1.08
CA GLN A 81 18.79 7.06 -1.86
C GLN A 81 19.95 7.58 -0.98
N ALA A 82 19.64 8.24 0.13
CA ALA A 82 20.63 8.80 1.05
C ALA A 82 21.27 7.74 1.96
N ASP A 83 20.67 6.56 2.10
CA ASP A 83 21.18 5.51 2.98
C ASP A 83 22.43 4.83 2.39
N SER A 84 23.59 5.35 2.75
CA SER A 84 24.89 4.85 2.26
C SER A 84 25.16 3.40 2.62
N ARG A 85 24.48 2.83 3.62
CA ARG A 85 24.64 1.44 4.06
C ARG A 85 24.17 0.46 2.98
N LEU A 86 23.18 0.84 2.17
CA LEU A 86 22.67 0.03 1.05
C LEU A 86 23.73 -0.24 -0.03
N LYS A 87 24.77 0.60 -0.13
CA LYS A 87 25.88 0.43 -1.08
C LYS A 87 26.72 -0.83 -0.83
N ARG A 88 26.55 -1.49 0.32
CA ARG A 88 27.17 -2.79 0.62
C ARG A 88 26.61 -3.91 -0.26
N TRP A 89 25.35 -3.82 -0.67
CA TRP A 89 24.64 -4.88 -1.40
C TRP A 89 24.15 -4.45 -2.79
N PHE A 90 23.96 -3.14 -3.01
CA PHE A 90 23.39 -2.63 -4.25
C PHE A 90 24.28 -1.58 -4.92
N ASN A 91 24.35 -1.65 -6.25
CA ASN A 91 25.03 -0.63 -7.05
C ASN A 91 24.15 0.64 -7.21
N LYS A 92 24.72 1.68 -7.83
CA LYS A 92 24.05 2.99 -7.97
C LYS A 92 22.76 2.89 -8.79
N GLU A 93 22.75 2.08 -9.84
CA GLU A 93 21.64 1.86 -10.74
C GLU A 93 20.49 1.13 -10.03
N GLN A 94 20.79 0.11 -9.23
CA GLN A 94 19.81 -0.59 -8.39
C GLN A 94 19.21 0.36 -7.36
N ILE A 95 20.03 1.15 -6.64
CA ILE A 95 19.53 2.14 -5.67
C ILE A 95 18.63 3.18 -6.35
N LYS A 96 18.98 3.61 -7.57
CA LYS A 96 18.13 4.50 -8.38
C LYS A 96 16.78 3.84 -8.66
N ILE A 97 16.76 2.61 -9.17
CA ILE A 97 15.50 1.87 -9.44
C ILE A 97 14.66 1.72 -8.17
N MET A 98 15.30 1.44 -7.03
CA MET A 98 14.62 1.28 -5.75
C MET A 98 13.98 2.58 -5.26
N LYS A 99 14.70 3.71 -5.36
CA LYS A 99 14.16 5.03 -5.10
C LYS A 99 12.92 5.29 -5.97
N GLU A 100 13.04 5.05 -7.27
CA GLU A 100 11.97 5.30 -8.22
C GLU A 100 10.75 4.43 -7.91
N ALA A 101 10.95 3.17 -7.55
CA ALA A 101 9.88 2.27 -7.12
C ALA A 101 9.15 2.78 -5.88
N VAL A 102 9.89 3.28 -4.88
CA VAL A 102 9.31 3.89 -3.67
C VAL A 102 8.52 5.15 -4.01
N GLU A 103 8.99 5.99 -4.92
CA GLU A 103 8.24 7.19 -5.33
C GLU A 103 6.94 6.84 -6.08
N ASP A 104 6.93 5.71 -6.81
CA ASP A 104 5.83 5.33 -7.68
C ASP A 104 4.70 4.55 -6.97
N HIS A 105 4.84 4.21 -5.69
CA HIS A 105 3.91 3.29 -5.01
C HIS A 105 2.50 3.89 -4.79
N ARG A 106 2.38 5.22 -4.74
CA ARG A 106 1.15 5.91 -4.34
C ARG A 106 -0.02 5.59 -5.27
N ALA A 107 -1.13 5.09 -4.71
CA ALA A 107 -2.31 4.70 -5.48
C ALA A 107 -2.96 5.84 -6.28
N SER A 108 -2.93 7.07 -5.75
CA SER A 108 -3.50 8.25 -6.43
C SER A 108 -2.57 8.87 -7.48
N SER A 109 -1.39 8.28 -7.73
CA SER A 109 -0.55 8.68 -8.85
C SER A 109 -1.23 8.26 -10.15
N SER A 110 -1.45 9.21 -11.06
CA SER A 110 -2.01 8.92 -12.39
C SER A 110 -1.01 8.24 -13.34
N ARG A 111 0.26 8.14 -12.94
CA ARG A 111 1.33 7.57 -13.76
C ARG A 111 1.56 6.11 -13.43
N GLN A 112 1.81 5.33 -14.47
CA GLN A 112 2.29 3.96 -14.32
C GLN A 112 3.68 3.95 -13.63
N PRO A 113 3.94 3.04 -12.67
CA PRO A 113 5.26 2.88 -12.10
C PRO A 113 6.32 2.58 -13.16
N ARG A 114 7.49 3.21 -13.03
CA ARG A 114 8.59 3.20 -14.01
C ARG A 114 9.23 1.82 -14.21
N SER A 115 9.14 0.95 -13.21
CA SER A 115 9.78 -0.36 -13.20
C SER A 115 8.87 -1.44 -12.63
N ILE A 116 9.24 -2.71 -12.87
CA ILE A 116 8.56 -3.85 -12.25
C ILE A 116 8.56 -3.75 -10.72
N TYR A 117 9.61 -3.21 -10.12
CA TYR A 117 9.70 -2.99 -8.68
C TYR A 117 8.67 -1.99 -8.18
N GLY A 118 8.46 -0.89 -8.92
CA GLY A 118 7.41 0.08 -8.61
C GLY A 118 6.01 -0.54 -8.71
N LYS A 119 5.78 -1.40 -9.72
CA LYS A 119 4.52 -2.15 -9.86
C LYS A 119 4.29 -3.09 -8.68
N ILE A 120 5.32 -3.82 -8.24
CA ILE A 120 5.25 -4.74 -7.09
C ILE A 120 4.86 -3.99 -5.82
N VAL A 121 5.59 -2.93 -5.45
CA VAL A 121 5.30 -2.23 -4.19
C VAL A 121 3.96 -1.49 -4.25
N ALA A 122 3.61 -0.87 -5.39
CA ALA A 122 2.30 -0.24 -5.56
C ALA A 122 1.15 -1.24 -5.40
N GLU A 123 1.34 -2.48 -5.87
CA GLU A 123 0.32 -3.51 -5.75
C GLU A 123 0.27 -4.12 -4.35
N ALA A 124 1.41 -4.40 -3.74
CA ALA A 124 1.49 -4.96 -2.40
C ALA A 124 0.98 -4.00 -1.31
N ASP A 125 1.18 -2.69 -1.49
CA ASP A 125 0.68 -1.65 -0.59
C ASP A 125 -0.85 -1.60 -0.55
N ARG A 126 -1.47 -1.77 -1.73
CA ARG A 126 -2.93 -1.84 -1.89
C ARG A 126 -3.44 -3.15 -1.34
N ASP A 127 -3.66 -3.20 -0.03
CA ASP A 127 -4.44 -4.27 0.59
C ASP A 127 -5.85 -4.24 0.02
N ILE A 128 -6.27 -5.35 -0.59
CA ILE A 128 -7.62 -5.49 -1.12
C ILE A 128 -8.34 -6.53 -0.27
N ASP A 129 -8.70 -6.11 0.93
CA ASP A 129 -9.65 -6.79 1.80
C ASP A 129 -10.90 -5.91 1.87
N VAL A 130 -12.04 -6.47 1.46
CA VAL A 130 -13.30 -5.74 1.32
C VAL A 130 -13.72 -5.13 2.66
N HIS A 131 -13.70 -5.92 3.72
CA HIS A 131 -14.13 -5.47 5.05
C HIS A 131 -13.20 -4.38 5.59
N GLU A 132 -11.89 -4.58 5.50
CA GLU A 132 -10.90 -3.61 5.98
C GLU A 132 -10.88 -2.31 5.15
N ILE A 133 -11.17 -2.37 3.84
CA ILE A 133 -11.33 -1.17 3.02
C ILE A 133 -12.55 -0.38 3.49
N PHE A 134 -13.68 -1.06 3.68
CA PHE A 134 -14.91 -0.39 4.07
C PHE A 134 -14.83 0.18 5.49
N LEU A 135 -14.31 -0.60 6.44
CA LEU A 135 -14.09 -0.19 7.82
C LEU A 135 -13.24 1.08 7.90
N ARG A 136 -12.09 1.10 7.22
CA ARG A 136 -11.20 2.27 7.21
C ARG A 136 -11.85 3.51 6.59
N ALA A 137 -12.63 3.34 5.53
CA ALA A 137 -13.34 4.45 4.91
C ALA A 137 -14.43 5.04 5.82
N ILE A 138 -15.10 4.20 6.61
CA ILE A 138 -16.09 4.62 7.61
C ILE A 138 -15.41 5.31 8.80
N GLN A 139 -14.36 4.70 9.36
CA GLN A 139 -13.59 5.28 10.47
C GLN A 139 -13.01 6.65 10.10
N TYR A 140 -12.41 6.77 8.91
CA TYR A 140 -11.91 8.05 8.41
C TYR A 140 -13.02 9.12 8.36
N GLY A 141 -14.22 8.75 7.91
CA GLY A 141 -15.36 9.66 7.90
C GLY A 141 -15.80 10.11 9.29
N LYS A 142 -15.87 9.18 10.25
CA LYS A 142 -16.21 9.50 11.64
C LYS A 142 -15.16 10.42 12.29
N GLU A 143 -13.88 10.20 12.01
CA GLU A 143 -12.78 11.02 12.55
C GLU A 143 -12.74 12.43 11.96
N ASN A 144 -13.00 12.58 10.65
CA ASN A 144 -12.83 13.86 9.95
C ASN A 144 -14.14 14.66 9.82
N ASN A 145 -15.29 14.00 9.97
CA ASN A 145 -16.61 14.60 9.90
C ASN A 145 -17.51 14.08 11.05
N PRO A 146 -17.17 14.35 12.32
CA PRO A 146 -17.86 13.75 13.47
C PRO A 146 -19.33 14.19 13.62
N ASP A 147 -19.70 15.34 13.05
CA ASP A 147 -21.06 15.89 13.12
C ASP A 147 -21.99 15.36 12.00
N ASP A 148 -21.44 14.65 11.01
CA ASP A 148 -22.23 14.06 9.94
C ASP A 148 -23.13 12.94 10.49
N ASP A 149 -24.41 12.98 10.14
CA ASP A 149 -25.30 11.87 10.39
C ASP A 149 -24.96 10.64 9.53
N LYS A 150 -25.66 9.52 9.78
CA LYS A 150 -25.42 8.26 9.08
C LYS A 150 -25.57 8.39 7.55
N GLU A 151 -26.48 9.23 7.06
CA GLU A 151 -26.73 9.37 5.63
C GLU A 151 -25.62 10.18 4.95
N HIS A 152 -25.14 11.25 5.58
CA HIS A 152 -23.98 12.00 5.08
C HIS A 152 -22.71 11.13 5.09
N GLN A 153 -22.51 10.35 6.16
CA GLN A 153 -21.41 9.38 6.23
C GLN A 153 -21.50 8.32 5.11
N TRP A 154 -22.71 7.89 4.74
CA TRP A 154 -22.95 7.00 3.62
C TRP A 154 -22.60 7.64 2.27
N GLU A 155 -23.07 8.85 2.01
CA GLU A 155 -22.82 9.55 0.74
C GLU A 155 -21.33 9.72 0.49
N ARG A 156 -20.61 10.22 1.50
CA ARG A 156 -19.15 10.34 1.47
C ARG A 156 -18.47 8.98 1.28
N PHE A 157 -18.97 7.92 1.92
CA PHE A 157 -18.42 6.57 1.80
C PHE A 157 -18.60 6.01 0.38
N SER A 158 -19.83 6.08 -0.14
CA SER A 158 -20.20 5.61 -1.47
C SER A 158 -19.40 6.36 -2.55
N GLN A 159 -19.29 7.68 -2.43
CA GLN A 159 -18.47 8.50 -3.33
C GLN A 159 -16.99 8.09 -3.27
N HIS A 160 -16.43 7.89 -2.08
CA HIS A 160 -15.04 7.45 -1.94
C HIS A 160 -14.80 6.09 -2.60
N MET A 161 -15.73 5.14 -2.44
CA MET A 161 -15.66 3.82 -3.08
C MET A 161 -15.70 3.95 -4.61
N ASP A 162 -16.57 4.80 -5.15
CA ASP A 162 -16.69 5.02 -6.59
C ASP A 162 -15.43 5.65 -7.19
N GLU A 163 -14.95 6.75 -6.61
CA GLU A 163 -13.79 7.50 -7.11
C GLU A 163 -12.52 6.66 -7.08
N LYS A 164 -12.35 5.83 -6.04
CA LYS A 164 -11.11 5.09 -5.81
C LYS A 164 -11.14 3.68 -6.39
N TYR A 165 -12.17 2.90 -6.08
CA TYR A 165 -12.15 1.44 -6.23
C TYR A 165 -13.04 0.90 -7.35
N SER A 166 -14.00 1.68 -7.86
CA SER A 166 -14.87 1.24 -8.98
C SER A 166 -14.08 0.88 -10.24
N ARG A 167 -14.76 0.38 -11.28
CA ARG A 167 -14.15 0.13 -12.59
C ARG A 167 -13.56 1.39 -13.22
N ASN A 168 -14.18 2.54 -12.94
CA ASN A 168 -13.73 3.86 -13.40
C ASN A 168 -12.84 4.57 -12.37
N GLY A 169 -12.67 3.98 -11.19
CA GLY A 169 -11.86 4.54 -10.11
C GLY A 169 -10.38 4.61 -10.45
N TYR A 170 -9.64 5.43 -9.70
CA TYR A 170 -8.23 5.68 -9.97
C TYR A 170 -7.29 4.53 -9.54
N ILE A 171 -7.75 3.55 -8.75
CA ILE A 171 -6.91 2.41 -8.38
C ILE A 171 -6.68 1.48 -9.58
N ARG A 172 -5.40 1.23 -9.91
CA ARG A 172 -5.00 0.45 -11.10
C ARG A 172 -4.03 -0.66 -10.74
N LEU A 173 -4.41 -1.93 -10.86
CA LEU A 173 -3.46 -3.04 -10.73
C LEU A 173 -2.49 -3.04 -11.91
N TRP A 174 -1.24 -3.42 -11.64
CA TRP A 174 -0.16 -3.31 -12.62
C TRP A 174 0.45 -4.65 -13.00
N ILE A 175 0.17 -5.71 -12.24
CA ILE A 175 0.65 -7.06 -12.50
C ILE A 175 -0.56 -7.93 -12.86
N PRO A 176 -0.59 -8.52 -14.07
CA PRO A 176 -1.69 -9.38 -14.47
C PRO A 176 -1.69 -10.68 -13.67
N ASN A 177 -2.88 -11.25 -13.43
CA ASN A 177 -3.08 -12.50 -12.70
C ASN A 177 -2.53 -12.49 -11.26
N SER A 178 -2.44 -11.32 -10.64
CA SER A 178 -2.03 -11.23 -9.24
C SER A 178 -3.18 -11.59 -8.30
N PRO A 179 -2.90 -12.02 -7.06
CA PRO A 179 -3.95 -12.31 -6.08
C PRO A 179 -4.93 -11.13 -5.86
N ASN A 180 -4.44 -9.90 -6.03
CA ASN A 180 -5.23 -8.68 -5.88
C ASN A 180 -6.28 -8.49 -6.98
N GLU A 181 -6.09 -9.08 -8.15
CA GLU A 181 -7.04 -8.97 -9.27
C GLU A 181 -8.41 -9.56 -8.91
N LYS A 182 -8.42 -10.76 -8.33
CA LYS A 182 -9.65 -11.42 -7.89
C LYS A 182 -10.37 -10.58 -6.82
N ALA A 183 -9.64 -10.14 -5.80
CA ALA A 183 -10.19 -9.36 -4.69
C ALA A 183 -10.73 -7.99 -5.16
N LEU A 184 -10.05 -7.34 -6.11
CA LEU A 184 -10.51 -6.06 -6.65
C LEU A 184 -11.78 -6.23 -7.48
N ASN A 185 -11.90 -7.32 -8.23
CA ASN A 185 -13.12 -7.60 -8.99
C ASN A 185 -14.31 -7.88 -8.07
N GLU A 186 -14.11 -8.62 -6.98
CA GLU A 186 -15.13 -8.82 -5.95
C GLU A 186 -15.57 -7.49 -5.33
N LEU A 187 -14.62 -6.66 -4.90
CA LEU A 187 -14.89 -5.32 -4.39
C LEU A 187 -15.69 -4.47 -5.39
N ARG A 188 -15.30 -4.49 -6.68
CA ARG A 188 -16.00 -3.74 -7.74
C ARG A 188 -17.43 -4.18 -7.94
N ASN A 189 -17.70 -5.49 -7.90
CA ASN A 189 -19.05 -6.02 -8.02
C ASN A 189 -19.93 -5.52 -6.87
N ILE A 190 -19.39 -5.45 -5.65
CA ILE A 190 -20.11 -4.88 -4.49
C ILE A 190 -20.36 -3.38 -4.70
N ILE A 191 -19.37 -2.62 -5.17
CA ILE A 191 -19.50 -1.18 -5.37
C ILE A 191 -20.55 -0.84 -6.46
N GLU A 192 -20.64 -1.65 -7.52
CA GLU A 192 -21.63 -1.49 -8.59
C GLU A 192 -23.06 -1.79 -8.12
N ASP A 193 -23.24 -2.74 -7.19
CA ASP A 193 -24.51 -2.98 -6.52
C ASP A 193 -24.65 -2.07 -5.29
N LYS A 194 -25.22 -0.87 -5.49
CA LYS A 194 -25.44 0.10 -4.41
C LYS A 194 -26.29 -0.43 -3.26
N THR A 195 -27.16 -1.41 -3.50
CA THR A 195 -27.97 -2.03 -2.44
C THR A 195 -27.07 -2.90 -1.56
N GLU A 196 -26.22 -3.71 -2.18
CA GLU A 196 -25.27 -4.55 -1.45
C GLU A 196 -24.20 -3.72 -0.72
N LEU A 197 -23.63 -2.70 -1.39
CA LEU A 197 -22.69 -1.76 -0.78
C LEU A 197 -23.29 -1.10 0.47
N ARG A 198 -24.58 -0.72 0.42
CA ARG A 198 -25.27 -0.11 1.55
C ARG A 198 -25.42 -1.07 2.73
N LYS A 199 -25.74 -2.35 2.50
CA LYS A 199 -25.80 -3.36 3.57
C LYS A 199 -24.46 -3.51 4.29
N TYR A 200 -23.35 -3.54 3.53
CA TYR A 200 -22.01 -3.59 4.11
C TYR A 200 -21.72 -2.35 4.96
N PHE A 201 -22.05 -1.17 4.44
CA PHE A 201 -21.89 0.07 5.18
C PHE A 201 -22.68 0.05 6.49
N GLU A 202 -23.96 -0.30 6.46
CA GLU A 202 -24.82 -0.30 7.65
C GLU A 202 -24.31 -1.26 8.71
N LYS A 203 -23.98 -2.50 8.31
CA LYS A 203 -23.43 -3.51 9.22
C LYS A 203 -22.17 -3.01 9.92
N ILE A 204 -21.19 -2.50 9.16
CA ILE A 204 -19.91 -2.04 9.72
C ILE A 204 -20.11 -0.77 10.55
N PHE A 205 -20.99 0.14 10.11
CA PHE A 205 -21.27 1.37 10.81
C PHE A 205 -21.88 1.08 12.19
N GLU A 206 -22.83 0.16 12.29
CA GLU A 206 -23.45 -0.28 13.55
C GLU A 206 -22.47 -0.98 14.50
N GLU A 207 -21.63 -1.89 13.98
CA GLU A 207 -20.60 -2.58 14.76
C GLU A 207 -19.54 -1.62 15.37
N ASN A 208 -19.41 -0.41 14.81
CA ASN A 208 -18.41 0.59 15.19
C ASN A 208 -19.04 1.91 15.65
N SER A 209 -20.32 1.92 16.02
CA SER A 209 -21.02 3.10 16.57
C SER A 209 -20.99 3.16 18.08
#